data_AF-A0A2D4ISL8-F1
#
_entry.id   AF-A0A2D4ISL8-F1
#
_cell.length_a   1.000
_cell.length_b   1.000
_cell.length_c   1.000
_cell.angle_alpha   90.00
_cell.angle_beta   90.00
_cell.angle_gamma   90.00
#
_symmetry.space_group_name_H-M   'P 1'
#
loop_
_entity.id
_entity.type
_entity.pdbx_description
1 polymer ?
#
loop_
_entity_poly.entity_id
_entity_poly.type
_entity_poly.pdbx_seq_one_letter_code
_entity_poly.pdbx_strand_id
1 'polypeptide(L)'
;MIDLGIVDKGLESCRLAIKVHLPRGLYVDPYELKSLQQHNLTEALVIADEVDLEVPEYLATDSSVLVYMKPDPKCITCFKVLLPLHCRYYRPSESNGKIPVVLQNPEIMIHCQKTVFSVNCLKETETEAPCSQNNL
;
A
#
# COMPACT_ATOMS: atom_id res chain seq x y z
N MET A 1 8.08 0.33 -3.90
CA MET A 1 9.40 0.65 -3.33
C MET A 1 9.45 2.16 -3.24
N ILE A 2 9.74 2.72 -2.06
CA ILE A 2 9.88 4.18 -1.88
C ILE A 2 11.34 4.44 -1.54
N ASP A 3 11.98 5.37 -2.26
CA ASP A 3 13.32 5.87 -1.96
C ASP A 3 13.17 7.28 -1.40
N LEU A 4 13.62 7.51 -0.17
CA LEU A 4 13.51 8.80 0.50
C LEU A 4 14.69 9.73 0.18
N GLY A 5 15.77 9.25 -0.46
CA GLY A 5 16.93 10.07 -0.79
C GLY A 5 17.69 10.68 0.42
N ILE A 6 17.37 10.25 1.64
CA ILE A 6 17.95 10.77 2.90
C ILE A 6 19.13 9.88 3.29
N VAL A 7 20.35 10.38 3.13
CA VAL A 7 21.57 9.77 3.68
C VAL A 7 21.85 10.41 5.04
N ASP A 8 21.05 10.08 6.05
CA ASP A 8 21.41 10.43 7.43
C ASP A 8 21.06 9.28 8.39
N LYS A 9 21.95 9.06 9.37
CA LYS A 9 21.80 8.02 10.41
C LYS A 9 20.52 8.19 11.24
N GLY A 10 19.84 9.33 11.15
CA GLY A 10 18.53 9.57 11.76
C GLY A 10 17.42 8.64 11.26
N LEU A 11 17.52 8.14 10.02
CA LEU A 11 16.48 7.29 9.42
C LEU A 11 16.37 5.90 10.07
N GLU A 12 17.45 5.41 10.69
CA GLU A 12 17.44 4.15 11.47
C GLU A 12 16.45 4.20 12.66
N SER A 13 16.08 5.41 13.12
CA SER A 13 15.12 5.63 14.21
C SER A 13 13.72 6.05 13.74
N CYS A 14 13.50 6.07 12.42
CA CYS A 14 12.22 6.45 11.82
C CYS A 14 11.37 5.23 11.49
N ARG A 15 10.07 5.32 11.76
CA ARG A 15 9.05 4.39 11.29
C ARG A 15 8.34 5.00 10.09
N LEU A 16 8.30 4.25 9.00
CA LEU A 16 7.60 4.61 7.76
C LEU A 16 6.36 3.71 7.64
N ALA A 17 5.23 4.32 7.34
CA ALA A 17 4.01 3.62 7.00
C ALA A 17 3.36 4.25 5.77
N ILE A 18 2.59 3.46 5.05
CA ILE A 18 1.71 3.94 4.00
C ILE A 18 0.26 3.62 4.36
N LYS A 19 -0.65 4.56 4.14
CA LYS A 19 -2.08 4.31 4.18
C LYS A 19 -2.59 4.20 2.75
N VAL A 20 -3.11 3.04 2.41
CA VAL A 20 -3.65 2.72 1.09
C VAL A 20 -5.17 2.78 1.18
N HIS A 21 -5.79 3.66 0.41
CA HIS A 21 -7.24 3.67 0.23
C HIS A 21 -7.63 2.60 -0.79
N LEU A 22 -8.48 1.66 -0.39
CA LEU A 22 -8.99 0.60 -1.24
C LEU A 22 -10.39 0.97 -1.71
N PRO A 23 -10.61 1.17 -3.02
CA PRO A 23 -11.96 1.31 -3.54
C PRO A 23 -12.74 0.02 -3.27
N ARG A 24 -14.06 0.09 -3.15
CA ARG A 24 -14.96 -1.04 -2.86
C ARG A 24 -14.76 -2.29 -3.74
N GLY A 25 -14.13 -2.17 -4.90
CA GLY A 25 -13.76 -3.30 -5.77
C GLY A 25 -12.52 -4.09 -5.35
N LEU A 26 -11.75 -3.60 -4.38
CA LEU A 26 -10.54 -4.22 -3.85
C LEU A 26 -10.70 -4.49 -2.35
N TYR A 27 -10.02 -5.53 -1.87
CA TYR A 27 -9.90 -5.80 -0.45
C TYR A 27 -8.58 -6.53 -0.17
N VAL A 28 -8.25 -6.61 1.11
CA VAL A 28 -7.15 -7.44 1.63
C VAL A 28 -7.79 -8.57 2.42
N ASP A 29 -7.45 -9.81 2.09
CA ASP A 29 -7.92 -10.97 2.84
C ASP A 29 -7.31 -10.95 4.26
N PRO A 30 -8.11 -10.86 5.33
CA PRO A 30 -7.61 -10.78 6.70
C PRO A 30 -6.90 -12.08 7.15
N TYR A 31 -7.27 -13.23 6.59
CA TYR A 31 -6.65 -14.52 6.91
C TYR A 31 -5.27 -14.65 6.24
N GLU A 32 -5.17 -14.25 4.97
CA GLU A 32 -3.87 -14.17 4.29
C GLU A 32 -2.96 -13.16 4.99
N LEU A 33 -3.48 -11.97 5.30
CA LEU A 33 -2.72 -10.94 5.99
C LEU A 33 -2.19 -11.44 7.34
N LYS A 34 -3.02 -12.12 8.12
CA LYS A 34 -2.62 -12.73 9.40
C LYS A 34 -1.50 -13.75 9.21
N SER A 35 -1.59 -14.59 8.18
CA SER A 35 -0.53 -15.55 7.83
C SER A 35 0.79 -14.86 7.50
N LEU A 36 0.74 -13.78 6.69
CA LEU A 36 1.93 -13.00 6.34
C LEU A 36 2.56 -12.33 7.56
N GLN A 37 1.75 -11.82 8.50
CA GLN A 37 2.22 -11.23 9.75
C GLN A 37 2.87 -12.27 10.66
N GLN A 38 2.31 -13.47 10.77
CA GLN A 38 2.92 -14.57 11.53
C GLN A 38 4.30 -14.98 11.02
N HIS A 39 4.54 -14.83 9.71
CA HIS A 39 5.83 -15.13 9.08
C HIS A 39 6.73 -13.89 8.94
N ASN A 40 6.40 -12.76 9.58
CA ASN A 40 7.14 -11.50 9.53
C ASN A 40 7.34 -10.93 8.12
N LEU A 41 6.50 -11.30 7.15
CA LEU A 41 6.60 -10.85 5.76
C LEU A 41 6.00 -9.45 5.55
N THR A 42 4.97 -9.11 6.31
CA THR A 42 4.36 -7.78 6.30
C THR A 42 3.84 -7.40 7.69
N GLU A 43 3.66 -6.11 7.93
CA GLU A 43 3.05 -5.58 9.14
C GLU A 43 1.98 -4.57 8.72
N ALA A 44 0.71 -4.93 8.82
CA ALA A 44 -0.40 -4.10 8.36
C ALA A 44 -1.61 -4.17 9.28
N LEU A 45 -2.46 -3.15 9.18
CA LEU A 45 -3.74 -3.05 9.86
C LEU A 45 -4.81 -2.63 8.86
N VAL A 46 -5.83 -3.47 8.71
CA VAL A 46 -7.04 -3.09 7.98
C VAL A 46 -7.86 -2.13 8.85
N ILE A 47 -8.18 -0.97 8.30
CA ILE A 47 -9.02 0.07 8.90
C ILE A 47 -10.42 -0.09 8.32
N ALA A 48 -11.14 -1.08 8.84
CA ALA A 48 -12.55 -1.38 8.56
C ALA A 48 -13.12 -2.14 9.77
N ASP A 49 -14.45 -2.16 9.92
CA ASP A 49 -15.10 -2.92 11.00
C ASP A 49 -14.92 -4.43 10.79
N GLU A 50 -15.23 -4.93 9.58
CA GLU A 50 -15.05 -6.32 9.17
C GLU A 50 -14.88 -6.40 7.65
N VAL A 51 -14.08 -7.36 7.18
CA VAL A 51 -13.91 -7.64 5.75
C VAL A 51 -14.69 -8.91 5.41
N ASP A 52 -15.90 -8.73 4.88
CA ASP A 52 -16.65 -9.81 4.24
C ASP A 52 -15.95 -10.18 2.91
N LEU A 53 -15.54 -11.44 2.78
CA LEU A 53 -14.88 -11.96 1.58
C LEU A 53 -15.87 -12.24 0.44
N GLU A 54 -17.14 -12.46 0.78
CA GLU A 54 -18.19 -12.88 -0.14
C GLU A 54 -19.07 -11.71 -0.60
N VAL A 55 -18.86 -10.48 -0.13
CA VAL A 55 -19.64 -9.33 -0.60
C VAL A 55 -19.19 -8.89 -2.01
N PRO A 56 -20.13 -8.60 -2.95
CA PRO A 56 -19.79 -8.05 -4.26
C PRO A 56 -19.26 -6.63 -4.17
N GLU A 57 -18.59 -6.18 -5.23
CA GLU A 57 -18.20 -4.77 -5.36
C GLU A 57 -19.38 -3.80 -5.19
N TYR A 58 -20.54 -4.09 -5.81
CA TYR A 58 -21.69 -3.18 -5.80
C TYR A 58 -22.45 -3.10 -4.46
N LEU A 59 -22.09 -3.93 -3.48
CA LEU A 59 -22.58 -3.87 -2.10
C LEU A 59 -21.47 -3.58 -1.09
N ALA A 60 -20.20 -3.64 -1.51
CA ALA A 60 -19.05 -3.37 -0.67
C ALA A 60 -18.89 -1.86 -0.43
N THR A 61 -18.16 -1.56 0.65
CA THR A 61 -17.75 -0.21 0.99
C THR A 61 -16.25 -0.07 0.80
N ASP A 62 -15.80 1.15 0.52
CA ASP A 62 -14.38 1.49 0.52
C ASP A 62 -13.75 1.18 1.89
N SER A 63 -12.47 0.82 1.88
CA SER A 63 -11.71 0.55 3.10
C SER A 63 -10.32 1.18 3.02
N SER A 64 -9.56 1.14 4.11
CA SER A 64 -8.17 1.59 4.12
C SER A 64 -7.30 0.56 4.81
N VAL A 65 -6.03 0.50 4.42
CA VAL A 65 -5.05 -0.34 5.10
C VAL A 65 -3.81 0.48 5.42
N LEU A 66 -3.41 0.48 6.68
CA LEU A 66 -2.14 1.04 7.13
C LEU A 66 -1.09 -0.07 7.09
N VAL A 67 0.01 0.15 6.37
CA VAL A 67 1.06 -0.85 6.18
C VAL A 67 2.40 -0.25 6.60
N TYR A 68 3.09 -0.88 7.54
CA TYR A 68 4.42 -0.47 7.98
C TYR A 68 5.48 -1.00 7.04
N MET A 69 6.37 -0.12 6.60
CA MET A 69 7.41 -0.46 5.64
C MET A 69 8.69 -0.86 6.33
N LYS A 70 9.40 -1.84 5.76
CA LYS A 70 10.71 -2.27 6.24
C LYS A 70 11.81 -1.71 5.34
N PRO A 71 13.00 -1.36 5.89
CA PRO A 71 14.16 -1.01 5.08
C PRO A 71 14.54 -2.15 4.13
N ASP A 72 14.93 -1.83 2.90
CA ASP A 72 15.46 -2.81 1.96
C ASP A 72 16.93 -3.11 2.30
N PRO A 73 17.31 -4.38 2.56
CA PRO A 73 18.71 -4.72 2.84
C PRO A 73 19.68 -4.40 1.69
N LYS A 74 19.18 -4.24 0.45
CA LYS A 74 19.99 -3.92 -0.73
C LYS A 74 20.14 -2.41 -0.99
N CYS A 75 19.35 -1.57 -0.33
CA CYS A 75 19.34 -0.12 -0.56
C CYS A 75 19.05 0.62 0.75
N ILE A 76 20.02 1.39 1.21
CA ILE A 76 20.01 2.06 2.53
C ILE A 76 18.84 3.06 2.66
N THR A 77 18.44 3.70 1.56
CA THR A 77 17.38 4.72 1.54
C THR A 77 16.02 4.19 1.07
N CYS A 78 15.96 2.90 0.68
CA CYS A 78 14.75 2.30 0.13
C CYS A 78 13.95 1.57 1.19
N PHE A 79 12.63 1.70 1.09
CA PHE A 79 11.68 0.98 1.90
C PHE A 79 10.78 0.12 1.02
N LYS A 80 10.47 -1.07 1.51
CA LYS A 80 9.63 -2.05 0.83
C LYS A 80 8.57 -2.59 1.76
N VAL A 81 7.45 -2.96 1.14
CA VAL A 81 6.33 -3.57 1.81
C VAL A 81 5.56 -4.43 0.83
N LEU A 82 4.88 -5.46 1.34
CA LEU A 82 4.02 -6.35 0.59
C LEU A 82 2.60 -6.23 1.13
N LEU A 83 1.63 -6.02 0.24
CA LEU A 83 0.21 -5.96 0.56
C LEU A 83 -0.56 -6.84 -0.43
N PRO A 84 -1.18 -7.96 0.01
CA PRO A 84 -1.92 -8.82 -0.91
C PRO A 84 -3.29 -8.21 -1.23
N LEU A 85 -3.48 -7.77 -2.47
CA LEU A 85 -4.73 -7.20 -2.95
C LEU A 85 -5.55 -8.22 -3.72
N HIS A 86 -6.84 -8.28 -3.42
CA HIS A 86 -7.81 -9.13 -4.11
C HIS A 86 -8.91 -8.28 -4.74
N CYS A 87 -9.38 -8.70 -5.91
CA CYS A 87 -10.53 -8.10 -6.57
C CYS A 87 -11.82 -8.76 -6.08
N ARG A 88 -12.84 -7.94 -5.83
CA ARG A 88 -14.21 -8.43 -5.66
C ARG A 88 -14.82 -8.79 -6.99
N TYR A 89 -15.86 -9.62 -6.93
CA TYR A 89 -16.70 -9.86 -8.09
C TYR A 89 -17.59 -8.65 -8.38
N TYR A 90 -17.75 -8.35 -9.66
CA TYR A 90 -18.54 -7.22 -10.16
C TYR A 90 -19.90 -7.68 -10.68
N ARG A 91 -20.81 -6.73 -10.86
CA ARG A 91 -22.09 -6.99 -11.53
C ARG A 91 -21.82 -7.44 -12.98
N PRO A 92 -22.48 -8.51 -13.46
CA PRO A 92 -22.45 -8.88 -14.87
C PRO A 92 -22.81 -7.67 -15.74
N SER A 93 -22.06 -7.45 -16.82
CA SER A 93 -22.31 -6.35 -17.75
C SER A 93 -22.19 -6.86 -19.18
N GLU A 94 -22.92 -6.21 -20.10
CA GLU A 94 -22.78 -6.47 -21.54
C GLU A 94 -21.49 -5.88 -22.12
N SER A 95 -20.68 -5.19 -21.31
CA SER A 95 -19.36 -4.72 -21.72
C SER A 95 -18.39 -5.90 -21.92
N ASN A 96 -17.19 -5.60 -22.42
CA ASN A 96 -16.16 -6.55 -22.85
C ASN A 96 -15.54 -7.42 -21.73
N GLY A 97 -16.24 -7.62 -20.61
CA GLY A 97 -15.85 -8.48 -19.49
C GLY A 97 -14.75 -7.92 -18.60
N LYS A 98 -14.36 -6.65 -18.77
CA LYS A 98 -13.28 -6.00 -18.02
C LYS A 98 -13.77 -4.69 -17.42
N ILE A 99 -13.46 -4.47 -16.14
CA ILE A 99 -13.78 -3.24 -15.43
C ILE A 99 -12.48 -2.66 -14.86
N PRO A 100 -12.16 -1.39 -15.15
CA PRO A 100 -10.97 -0.76 -14.59
C PRO A 100 -11.17 -0.49 -13.10
N VAL A 101 -10.13 -0.74 -12.31
CA VAL A 101 -10.09 -0.39 -10.90
C VAL A 101 -8.94 0.57 -10.68
N VAL A 102 -9.26 1.76 -10.18
CA VAL A 102 -8.27 2.82 -9.96
C VAL A 102 -7.86 2.80 -8.50
N LEU A 103 -6.59 2.45 -8.25
CA LEU A 103 -5.97 2.59 -6.94
C LEU A 103 -5.37 3.99 -6.82
N GLN A 104 -5.78 4.73 -5.80
CA GLN A 104 -5.26 6.07 -5.56
C GLN A 104 -3.83 6.00 -5.00
N ASN A 105 -3.09 7.10 -5.15
CA ASN A 105 -1.77 7.23 -4.54
C ASN A 105 -1.88 7.04 -3.01
N PRO A 106 -1.00 6.25 -2.40
CA PRO A 106 -1.02 6.05 -0.96
C PRO A 106 -0.56 7.31 -0.22
N GLU A 107 -1.07 7.50 0.99
CA GLU A 107 -0.58 8.54 1.89
C GLU A 107 0.67 8.02 2.61
N ILE A 108 1.77 8.76 2.56
CA ILE A 108 3.04 8.38 3.21
C ILE A 108 3.12 9.04 4.59
N MET A 109 3.38 8.24 5.62
CA MET A 109 3.49 8.68 7.01
C MET A 109 4.88 8.34 7.56
N ILE A 110 5.57 9.33 8.12
CA ILE A 110 6.90 9.16 8.71
C ILE A 110 6.87 9.65 10.15
N HIS A 111 7.35 8.81 11.07
CA HIS A 111 7.54 9.17 12.46
C HIS A 111 8.99 8.90 12.89
N CYS A 112 9.72 9.94 13.29
CA CYS A 112 11.11 9.85 13.73
C CYS A 112 11.23 10.31 15.19
N GLN A 113 12.07 9.63 15.99
CA GLN A 113 12.32 10.02 17.39
C GLN A 113 13.08 11.35 17.52
N LYS A 114 13.88 11.70 16.52
CA LYS A 114 14.56 12.99 16.39
C LYS A 114 13.92 13.75 15.22
N THR A 115 13.91 15.08 15.27
CA THR A 115 13.47 15.92 14.15
C THR A 115 14.49 15.80 13.01
N VAL A 116 14.26 14.89 12.07
CA VAL A 116 15.12 14.65 10.89
C VAL A 116 14.75 15.58 9.71
N PHE A 117 13.61 16.26 9.79
CA PHE A 117 13.10 17.05 8.66
C PHE A 117 13.77 18.43 8.57
N SER A 118 14.82 18.53 7.76
CA SER A 118 15.02 19.76 6.98
C SER A 118 14.01 19.76 5.84
N VAL A 119 13.24 20.84 5.73
CA VAL A 119 12.12 21.07 4.78
C VAL A 119 12.53 20.90 3.30
N ASN A 120 13.83 20.76 3.02
CA ASN A 120 14.42 20.62 1.68
C ASN A 120 14.34 19.19 1.09
N CYS A 121 13.91 18.18 1.84
CA CYS A 121 13.87 16.78 1.38
C CYS A 121 12.59 16.38 0.63
N LEU A 122 11.52 17.18 0.67
CA LEU A 122 10.25 16.90 -0.02
C LEU A 122 10.28 17.36 -1.48
N LYS A 123 11.31 16.97 -2.23
CA LYS A 123 11.23 17.05 -3.69
C LYS A 123 10.53 15.77 -4.15
N GLU A 124 9.30 15.92 -4.61
CA GLU A 124 8.56 14.85 -5.27
C GLU A 124 9.41 14.29 -6.41
N THR A 125 9.96 13.10 -6.22
CA THR A 125 10.55 12.31 -7.28
C THR A 125 9.43 11.48 -7.89
N GLU A 126 8.89 11.97 -9.00
CA GLU A 126 7.96 11.21 -9.84
C GLU A 126 8.69 9.97 -10.37
N THR A 127 8.39 8.80 -9.82
CA THR A 127 8.93 7.52 -10.30
C THR A 127 7.87 6.82 -11.13
N GLU A 128 8.19 6.47 -12.38
CA GLU A 128 7.31 5.67 -13.23
C GLU A 128 6.96 4.34 -12.55
N ALA A 129 5.65 4.06 -12.45
CA ALA A 129 5.19 2.77 -11.96
C ALA A 129 5.68 1.65 -12.90
N PRO A 130 6.07 0.47 -12.38
CA PRO A 130 6.62 -0.63 -13.18
C PRO A 130 5.62 -1.27 -14.15
N CYS A 131 4.40 -0.74 -14.26
CA CYS A 131 3.38 -1.19 -15.18
C CYS A 131 3.37 -0.25 -16.40
N SER A 132 4.12 -0.59 -17.45
CA SER A 132 3.94 0.07 -18.74
C SER A 132 2.61 -0.38 -19.36
N GLN A 133 1.83 0.58 -19.84
CA GLN A 133 0.62 0.37 -20.63
C GLN A 133 1.02 -0.19 -22.01
N ASN A 134 1.51 -1.43 -22.06
CA ASN A 134 1.75 -2.16 -23.30
C ASN A 134 1.11 -3.53 -23.18
N ASN A 135 -0.22 -3.55 -23.21
CA ASN A 135 -1.01 -4.70 -23.63
C ASN A 135 -2.30 -4.16 -24.27
N LEU A 136 -2.17 -3.77 -25.54
CA LEU A 136 -3.30 -3.55 -26.44
C LEU A 136 -3.66 -4.88 -27.11
#